data_AF-A0A966WQK1-F1
#
_entry.id   AF-A0A966WQK1-F1
#
_cell.length_a   1.000
_cell.length_b   1.000
_cell.length_c   1.000
_cell.angle_alpha   90.00
_cell.angle_beta   90.00
_cell.angle_gamma   90.00
#
_symmetry.space_group_name_H-M   'P 1'
#
loop_
_entity.id
_entity.type
_entity.pdbx_description
1 polymer ?
#
loop_
_entity_poly.entity_id
_entity_poly.type
_entity_poly.pdbx_seq_one_letter_code
_entity_poly.pdbx_strand_id
1 'polypeptide(L)' 'ALAVALERAHFLAKQAPAAMALTRQMLATGLHEALETERHFQASLFTTQDFHEGRAAFLGKRQPVFKGL' A
#
# COMPACT_ATOMS: atom_id res chain seq x y z
N ALA A 1 22.54 4.08 -12.77
CA ALA A 1 21.90 3.93 -11.45
C ALA A 1 20.73 4.89 -11.25
N LEU A 2 20.92 6.22 -11.38
CA LEU A 2 19.87 7.23 -11.11
C LEU A 2 18.57 7.02 -11.92
N ALA A 3 18.65 6.76 -13.22
CA ALA A 3 17.47 6.60 -14.07
C ALA A 3 16.55 5.47 -13.58
N VAL A 4 17.14 4.32 -13.22
CA VAL A 4 16.41 3.16 -12.68
C VAL A 4 15.82 3.48 -11.30
N ALA A 5 16.55 4.21 -10.44
CA ALA A 5 16.03 4.62 -9.14
C ALA A 5 14.79 5.52 -9.29
N LEU A 6 14.82 6.48 -10.24
CA LEU A 6 13.67 7.33 -10.53
C LEU A 6 12.50 6.53 -11.11
N GLU A 7 12.75 5.60 -12.04
CA GLU A 7 11.69 4.72 -12.58
C GLU A 7 10.96 3.98 -11.45
N ARG A 8 11.70 3.41 -10.50
CA ARG A 8 11.13 2.73 -9.33
C ARG A 8 10.39 3.68 -8.40
N ALA A 9 10.90 4.89 -8.17
CA ALA A 9 10.22 5.90 -7.38
C ALA A 9 8.87 6.30 -7.99
N HIS A 10 8.82 6.51 -9.31
CA HIS A 10 7.57 6.83 -10.01
C HIS A 10 6.57 5.67 -9.98
N PHE A 11 7.03 4.43 -10.03
CA PHE A 11 6.17 3.26 -9.88
C PHE A 11 5.56 3.19 -8.46
N LEU A 12 6.38 3.39 -7.43
CA LEU A 12 5.93 3.37 -6.03
C LEU A 12 4.99 4.53 -5.69
N ALA A 13 5.23 5.71 -6.27
CA ALA A 13 4.38 6.89 -6.09
C ALA A 13 2.94 6.70 -6.61
N LYS A 14 2.69 5.69 -7.45
CA LYS A 14 1.36 5.34 -7.95
C LYS A 14 0.63 4.30 -7.10
N GLN A 15 1.27 3.76 -6.06
CA GLN A 15 0.66 2.78 -5.16
C GLN A 15 -0.11 3.48 -4.04
N ALA A 16 -0.98 2.74 -3.33
CA ALA A 16 -1.73 3.26 -2.19
C ALA A 16 -0.77 3.68 -1.06
N PRO A 17 -0.65 4.99 -0.72
CA PRO A 17 0.39 5.48 0.18
C PRO A 17 0.35 4.86 1.58
N ALA A 18 -0.85 4.79 2.17
CA ALA A 18 -1.03 4.23 3.52
C ALA A 18 -0.64 2.74 3.58
N ALA A 19 -1.09 1.94 2.59
CA ALA A 19 -0.75 0.52 2.52
C ALA A 19 0.77 0.30 2.36
N MET A 20 1.44 1.12 1.53
CA MET A 20 2.89 1.05 1.36
C MET A 20 3.66 1.40 2.63
N ALA A 21 3.24 2.45 3.35
CA ALA A 21 3.87 2.86 4.60
C ALA A 21 3.75 1.79 5.68
N LEU A 22 2.53 1.26 5.89
CA LEU A 22 2.26 0.23 6.90
C LEU A 22 2.96 -1.10 6.58
N THR A 23 3.00 -1.50 5.30
CA THR A 23 3.75 -2.70 4.87
C THR A 23 5.23 -2.54 5.17
N ARG A 24 5.82 -1.37 4.87
CA ARG A 24 7.24 -1.10 5.17
C ARG A 24 7.52 -1.15 6.67
N GLN A 25 6.63 -0.59 7.48
CA GLN A 25 6.76 -0.60 8.94
C GLN A 25 6.70 -2.03 9.49
N MET A 26 5.76 -2.84 9.03
CA MET A 26 5.61 -4.24 9.44
C MET A 26 6.81 -5.09 9.02
N LEU A 27 7.35 -4.90 7.81
CA LEU A 27 8.53 -5.63 7.35
C LEU A 27 9.82 -5.24 8.07
N ALA A 28 9.82 -4.13 8.81
CA ALA A 28 10.95 -3.73 9.65
C ALA A 28 10.96 -4.43 11.01
N THR A 29 9.92 -5.19 11.37
CA THR A 29 9.82 -5.94 12.63
C THR A 29 10.16 -7.43 12.46
N GLY A 30 10.36 -8.14 13.58
CA GLY A 30 10.49 -9.60 13.55
C GLY A 30 9.20 -10.30 13.09
N LEU A 31 9.32 -11.56 12.64
CA LEU A 31 8.20 -12.33 12.09
C LEU A 31 7.07 -12.53 13.11
N HIS A 32 7.42 -12.71 14.39
CA HIS A 32 6.43 -12.96 15.44
C HIS A 32 5.55 -11.73 15.67
N GLU A 33 6.15 -10.55 15.71
CA GLU A 33 5.45 -9.27 15.88
C GLU A 33 4.73 -8.82 14.60
N ALA A 34 5.23 -9.25 13.43
CA ALA A 34 4.69 -8.85 12.13
C ALA A 34 3.25 -9.34 11.94
N LEU A 35 2.90 -10.55 12.37
CA LEU A 35 1.55 -11.09 12.18
C LEU A 35 0.48 -10.34 12.99
N GLU A 36 0.75 -10.01 14.25
CA GLU A 36 -0.18 -9.19 15.05
C GLU A 36 -0.29 -7.77 14.49
N THR A 37 0.85 -7.20 14.08
CA THR A 37 0.89 -5.88 13.43
C THR A 37 0.09 -5.88 12.12
N GLU A 38 0.22 -6.93 11.30
CA GLU A 38 -0.52 -7.10 10.06
C GLU A 38 -2.02 -7.07 10.29
N ARG A 39 -2.50 -7.83 11.28
CA ARG A 39 -3.93 -7.91 11.62
C ARG A 39 -4.50 -6.52 11.92
N HIS A 40 -3.77 -5.71 12.69
CA HIS A 40 -4.19 -4.35 13.01
C HIS A 40 -4.16 -3.43 11.79
N PHE A 41 -3.06 -3.44 11.04
CA PHE A 41 -2.90 -2.58 9.86
C PHE A 41 -3.91 -2.89 8.76
N GLN A 42 -4.17 -4.17 8.47
CA GLN A 42 -5.18 -4.55 7.48
C GLN A 42 -6.58 -4.12 7.88
N ALA A 43 -6.97 -4.32 9.15
CA ALA A 43 -8.27 -3.88 9.64
C ALA A 43 -8.47 -2.37 9.47
N SER A 44 -7.43 -1.57 9.73
CA SER A 44 -7.46 -0.12 9.50
C SER A 44 -7.51 0.24 8.01
N LEU A 45 -6.78 -0.47 7.15
CA LEU A 45 -6.77 -0.20 5.71
C LEU A 45 -8.12 -0.52 5.05
N PHE A 46 -8.86 -1.54 5.52
CA PHE A 46 -10.16 -1.90 4.95
C PHE A 46 -11.23 -0.80 5.03
N THR A 47 -11.05 0.19 5.89
CA THR A 47 -11.98 1.32 6.05
C THR A 47 -11.58 2.56 5.23
N THR A 48 -10.44 2.51 4.53
CA THR A 48 -9.89 3.63 3.74
C THR A 48 -10.56 3.77 2.38
N GLN A 49 -10.59 4.98 1.84
CA GLN A 49 -11.08 5.24 0.48
C GLN A 49 -10.18 4.56 -0.55
N ASP A 50 -8.86 4.59 -0.32
CA ASP A 50 -7.88 3.91 -1.17
C ASP A 50 -8.10 2.40 -1.26
N PHE A 51 -8.51 1.74 -0.18
CA PHE A 51 -8.88 0.32 -0.24
C PHE A 51 -10.13 0.10 -1.11
N HIS A 52 -11.17 0.91 -0.91
CA HIS A 52 -12.39 0.83 -1.71
C HIS A 52 -12.11 1.11 -3.19
N GLU A 53 -11.27 2.10 -3.49
CA GLU A 53 -10.84 2.46 -4.83
C GLU A 53 -10.01 1.35 -5.47
N GLY A 54 -9.02 0.80 -4.77
CA GLY A 54 -8.22 -0.32 -5.27
C GLY A 54 -9.09 -1.52 -5.65
N ARG A 55 -10.08 -1.85 -4.79
CA ARG A 55 -11.04 -2.92 -5.07
C ARG A 55 -11.93 -2.60 -6.27
N ALA A 56 -12.46 -1.37 -6.36
CA ALA A 56 -13.32 -0.95 -7.46
C ALA A 56 -12.55 -0.88 -8.79
N ALA A 57 -11.32 -0.39 -8.78
CA ALA A 57 -10.43 -0.30 -9.94
C ALA A 57 -10.06 -1.69 -10.45
N PHE A 58 -9.74 -2.63 -9.56
CA PHE A 58 -9.48 -4.03 -9.90
C PHE A 58 -10.68 -4.67 -10.60
N LEU A 59 -11.88 -4.58 -9.99
CA LEU A 59 -13.11 -5.13 -10.56
C LEU A 59 -13.47 -4.46 -11.90
N GLY A 60 -13.23 -3.15 -12.01
CA GLY A 60 -13.44 -2.36 -13.22
C GLY A 60 -12.33 -2.44 -14.26
N LYS A 61 -11.27 -3.23 -14.03
CA LYS A 61 -10.11 -3.37 -14.93
C LYS A 61 -9.47 -2.03 -15.35
N ARG A 62 -9.46 -1.06 -14.44
CA ARG A 62 -8.90 0.28 -14.65
C ARG A 62 -7.75 0.54 -13.67
N GLN A 63 -6.93 1.54 -13.97
CA GLN A 63 -5.92 2.01 -13.02
C GLN A 63 -6.61 2.68 -11.83
N PRO A 64 -6.16 2.41 -10.59
CA PRO A 64 -6.67 3.08 -9.40
C PRO A 64 -6.15 4.52 -9.30
N VAL A 65 -6.92 5.38 -8.64
CA VAL A 65 -6.52 6.75 -8.29
C VAL A 65 -6.50 6.90 -6.77
N PHE A 66 -5.34 6.64 -6.18
CA PHE A 66 -5.14 6.73 -4.73
C PHE A 66 -4.97 8.18 -4.26
N LYS A 67 -5.55 8.51 -3.11
CA LYS A 67 -5.55 9.84 -2.48
C LYS A 67 -4.86 9.85 -1.12
N GLY A 68 -4.42 8.70 -0.60
CA GLY A 68 -3.65 8.58 0.64
C GLY A 68 -4.47 8.23 1.88
N LEU A 69 -5.80 8.11 1.78
CA LEU A 69 -6.73 7.79 2.87
C LEU A 69 -7.95 7.02 2.36
#